data_AF-A0A9P1IXF2-F1
#
_entry.id   AF-A0A9P1IXF2-F1
#
_cell.length_a   1.000
_cell.length_b   1.000
_cell.length_c   1.000
_cell.angle_alpha   90.00
_cell.angle_beta   90.00
_cell.angle_gamma   90.00
#
_symmetry.space_group_name_H-M   'P 1'
#
loop_
_entity.id
_entity.type
_entity.pdbx_description
1 polymer ?
#
loop_
_entity_poly.entity_id
_entity_poly.type
_entity_poly.pdbx_seq_one_letter_code
_entity_poly.pdbx_strand_id
1 'polypeptide(L)' 'MLLSPRTNVQESIQIILALNRKSNEDPRKYGLFLNTPEADAQIPNDVSLVSIARLCKDGQKIVIRHTDFL' A
#
# COMPACT_ATOMS: atom_id res chain seq x y z
N MET A 1 14.96 -2.40 -0.87
CA MET A 1 14.09 -3.44 -1.46
C MET A 1 13.52 -2.89 -2.75
N LEU A 2 13.63 -3.62 -3.86
CA LEU A 2 13.06 -3.23 -5.15
C LEU A 2 11.79 -4.05 -5.36
N LEU A 3 10.63 -3.40 -5.40
CA LEU A 3 9.37 -4.07 -5.76
C LEU A 3 9.36 -4.35 -7.26
N SER A 4 8.84 -5.52 -7.64
CA SER A 4 8.63 -5.84 -9.05
C SER A 4 7.50 -4.95 -9.60
N PRO A 5 7.57 -4.50 -10.86
CA PRO A 5 6.45 -3.82 -11.51
C PRO A 5 5.15 -4.64 -11.55
N ARG A 6 5.24 -5.97 -11.35
CA ARG A 6 4.10 -6.87 -11.27
C ARG A 6 3.55 -7.05 -9.86
N THR A 7 4.24 -6.53 -8.84
CA THR A 7 3.79 -6.65 -7.46
C THR A 7 2.53 -5.82 -7.25
N ASN A 8 1.43 -6.48 -6.95
CA ASN A 8 0.15 -5.82 -6.68
C ASN A 8 0.12 -5.25 -5.24
N VAL A 9 -0.92 -4.48 -4.91
CA VAL A 9 -1.05 -3.85 -3.59
C VAL A 9 -1.15 -4.88 -2.47
N GLN A 10 -1.86 -6.00 -2.67
CA GLN A 10 -1.99 -7.04 -1.65
C GLN A 10 -0.64 -7.70 -1.30
N GLU A 11 0.15 -8.04 -2.31
CA GLU A 11 1.51 -8.56 -2.15
C GLU A 11 2.43 -7.52 -1.49
N SER A 12 2.26 -6.25 -1.84
CA SER A 12 3.02 -5.15 -1.24
C SER A 12 2.72 -5.02 0.25
N ILE A 13 1.47 -5.17 0.68
CA ILE A 13 1.09 -5.17 2.09
C ILE A 13 1.78 -6.31 2.84
N GLN A 14 1.76 -7.53 2.28
CA GLN A 14 2.45 -8.69 2.88
C GLN A 14 3.94 -8.40 3.08
N ILE A 15 4.58 -7.84 2.06
CA ILE A 15 6.00 -7.43 2.11
C ILE A 15 6.22 -6.39 3.20
N ILE A 16 5.41 -5.33 3.26
CA ILE A 16 5.55 -4.26 4.25
C ILE A 16 5.40 -4.82 5.66
N LEU A 17 4.42 -5.68 5.91
CA LEU A 17 4.23 -6.32 7.21
C LEU A 17 5.43 -7.19 7.58
N ALA A 18 5.97 -7.97 6.64
CA ALA A 18 7.16 -8.78 6.88
C ALA A 18 8.40 -7.95 7.24
N LEU A 19 8.65 -6.84 6.52
CA LEU A 19 9.73 -5.91 6.82
C LEU A 19 9.60 -5.27 8.20
N ASN A 20 8.37 -5.08 8.69
CA ASN A 20 8.08 -4.51 10.00
C ASN A 20 7.94 -5.58 11.11
N ARG A 21 8.34 -6.83 10.87
CA ARG A 21 8.22 -7.96 11.82
C ARG A 21 6.78 -8.22 12.28
N LYS A 22 5.82 -7.95 11.40
CA LYS A 22 4.38 -8.13 11.59
C LYS A 22 3.79 -9.21 10.67
N SER A 23 4.60 -10.19 10.26
CA SER A 23 4.18 -11.28 9.35
C SER A 23 3.06 -12.16 9.89
N ASN A 24 2.79 -12.10 11.20
CA ASN A 24 1.69 -12.78 11.86
C ASN A 24 0.34 -12.05 11.74
N GLU A 25 0.34 -10.80 11.28
CA GLU A 25 -0.89 -10.03 11.05
C GLU A 25 -1.54 -10.43 9.72
N ASP A 26 -2.88 -10.36 9.66
CA ASP A 26 -3.63 -10.63 8.43
C ASP A 26 -3.51 -9.43 7.47
N PRO A 27 -2.88 -9.60 6.29
CA PRO A 27 -2.74 -8.54 5.30
C PRO A 27 -4.08 -7.97 4.81
N ARG A 28 -5.18 -8.71 4.93
CA ARG A 28 -6.52 -8.27 4.52
C ARG A 28 -7.10 -7.19 5.44
N LYS A 29 -6.54 -7.04 6.64
CA LYS A 29 -6.90 -5.98 7.59
C LYS A 29 -6.21 -4.65 7.28
N TYR A 30 -5.45 -4.59 6.20
CA TYR A 30 -4.67 -3.42 5.83
C TYR A 30 -5.05 -2.96 4.42
N GLY A 31 -4.97 -1.64 4.23
CA GLY A 31 -5.09 -1.00 2.93
C GLY A 31 -3.93 -0.06 2.68
N LEU A 32 -3.57 0.12 1.42
CA LEU A 32 -2.69 1.20 0.99
C LEU A 32 -3.51 2.39 0.53
N PHE A 33 -3.11 3.58 0.95
CA PHE A 33 -3.78 4.84 0.65
C PHE A 33 -2.80 5.81 0.03
N LEU A 34 -3.23 6.52 -1.02
CA LEU A 34 -2.56 7.70 -1.50
C LEU A 34 -3.03 8.89 -0.66
N ASN A 35 -2.15 9.37 0.20
CA ASN A 35 -2.34 10.57 0.97
C ASN A 35 -1.90 11.78 0.13
N THR A 36 -2.84 12.69 -0.07
CA THR A 36 -2.62 14.01 -0.66
C THR A 36 -2.91 15.08 0.39
N PRO A 37 -2.43 16.32 0.23
CA PRO A 37 -2.77 17.41 1.15
C PRO A 37 -4.29 17.62 1.30
N GLU A 38 -5.06 17.31 0.27
CA GLU A 38 -6.50 17.56 0.21
C GLU A 38 -7.35 16.36 0.66
N ALA A 39 -6.90 15.13 0.38
CA ALA A 39 -7.68 13.92 0.63
C ALA A 39 -6.84 12.65 0.72
N ASP A 40 -7.43 11.60 1.30
CA ASP A 40 -6.93 10.23 1.24
C ASP A 40 -7.78 9.40 0.28
N ALA A 41 -7.11 8.68 -0.63
CA ALA A 41 -7.76 7.74 -1.54
C ALA A 41 -7.19 6.33 -1.35
N GLN A 42 -8.06 5.34 -1.16
CA GLN A 42 -7.63 3.94 -1.10
C GLN A 42 -7.17 3.46 -2.47
N ILE A 43 -6.03 2.78 -2.52
CA ILE A 43 -5.48 2.19 -3.74
C ILE A 43 -6.10 0.79 -3.89
N PRO A 44 -6.70 0.44 -5.03
CA PRO A 44 -7.28 -0.88 -5.27
C PRO A 44 -6.22 -2.00 -5.17
N ASN A 45 -6.63 -3.16 -4.64
CA ASN A 45 -5.73 -4.25 -4.29
C ASN A 45 -5.03 -4.93 -5.49
N ASP A 46 -5.65 -4.83 -6.66
CA ASP A 46 -5.24 -5.46 -7.93
C ASP A 46 -4.28 -4.59 -8.76
N VAL A 47 -4.04 -3.35 -8.34
CA VAL A 47 -3.18 -2.41 -9.07
C VAL A 47 -1.71 -2.61 -8.69
N SER A 48 -0.81 -2.35 -9.64
CA SER A 48 0.63 -2.34 -9.39
C SER A 48 1.03 -1.15 -8.51
N LEU A 49 1.61 -1.43 -7.34
CA LEU A 49 2.08 -0.38 -6.44
C LEU A 49 3.20 0.45 -7.05
N VAL A 50 4.06 -0.18 -7.86
CA VAL A 50 5.16 0.51 -8.56
C VAL A 50 4.61 1.50 -9.58
N SER A 51 3.55 1.14 -10.30
CA SER A 51 2.89 2.06 -11.23
C SER A 51 2.29 3.26 -10.50
N ILE A 52 1.64 3.05 -9.35
CA ILE A 52 1.12 4.15 -8.53
C ILE A 52 2.25 5.04 -8.01
N ALA A 53 3.32 4.45 -7.47
CA ALA A 53 4.46 5.20 -6.94
C ALA A 53 5.15 6.07 -8.00
N ARG A 54 5.16 5.64 -9.27
CA ARG A 54 5.68 6.44 -10.39
C ARG A 54 4.80 7.63 -10.76
N LEU A 55 3.50 7.56 -10.46
CA LEU A 55 2.53 8.62 -10.73
C LEU A 55 2.38 9.62 -9.57
N CYS A 56 2.92 9.27 -8.39
CA CYS A 56 2.92 10.16 -7.24
C CYS A 56 3.64 11.47 -7.56
N LYS A 57 2.96 12.59 -7.30
CA LYS A 57 3.52 13.94 -7.38
C LYS A 57 4.19 14.32 -6.06
N ASP A 58 4.95 15.42 -6.08
CA ASP A 58 5.54 15.99 -4.87
C ASP A 58 4.48 16.27 -3.80
N GLY A 59 4.80 15.92 -2.56
CA GLY A 59 3.90 16.04 -1.42
C GLY A 59 2.93 14.86 -1.26
N GLN A 60 2.77 13.99 -2.25
CA GLN A 60 1.94 12.79 -2.12
C GLN A 60 2.71 11.65 -1.49
N LYS A 61 2.03 10.87 -0.64
CA LYS A 61 2.64 9.73 0.06
C LYS A 61 1.73 8.52 -0.03
N ILE A 62 2.34 7.33 -0.17
CA ILE A 62 1.60 6.08 -0.02
C ILE A 62 1.76 5.62 1.43
N VAL A 63 0.64 5.43 2.11
CA VAL A 63 0.62 5.02 3.52
C VAL A 63 -0.16 3.72 3.68
N ILE A 64 0.32 2.86 4.57
CA ILE A 64 -0.39 1.65 4.99
C ILE A 64 -1.22 1.97 6.24
N ARG A 65 -2.47 1.52 6.28
CA ARG A 65 -3.37 1.72 7.43
C ARG A 65 -4.19 0.46 7.68
N HIS A 66 -4.58 0.26 8.95
CA HIS A 66 -5.56 -0.76 9.29
C HIS A 66 -6.92 -0.33 8.71
N THR A 67 -7.56 -1.24 7.99
CA THR A 67 -8.91 -1.07 7.47
C THR A 67 -9.81 -1.92 8.32
N ASP A 68 -10.64 -1.27 9.14
CA ASP A 68 -11.72 -1.93 9.85
C ASP A 68 -12.79 -2.28 8.82
N PHE A 69 -12.56 -3.31 8.01
CA PHE A 69 -13.62 -3.97 7.28
C PHE A 69 -14.57 -4.58 8.33
N LEU A 70 -15.71 -3.92 8.52
CA LEU A 70 -16.92 -4.52 9.09
C LEU A 70 -17.43 -5.64 8.18
#